data_AF-A0A850NP35-F1
#
_entry.id   AF-A0A850NP35-F1
#
_cell.length_a   1.000
_cell.length_b   1.000
_cell.length_c   1.000
_cell.angle_alpha   90.00
_cell.angle_beta   90.00
_cell.angle_gamma   90.00
#
_symmetry.space_group_name_H-M   'P 1'
#
loop_
_entity.id
_entity.type
_entity.pdbx_description
1 polymer ?
#
loop_
_entity_poly.entity_id
_entity_poly.type
_entity_poly.pdbx_seq_one_letter_code
_entity_poly.pdbx_strand_id
1 'polypeptide(L)'
;DIDLHANGTVPLPSAGPSGQLALRLTGPVDLALANPIVEQQGRHVTGQLNLDLGVAGTLSAPSVNGSVRLANGSVADYAQGVRLTAMTALVTAAGKSLTLSNFDARAGDGHINANGTIGVLEPQIPVDLHITAKNARPLSSDLLTAVLDADLRIHGLAQGNLAVGGTVTIDSASINVPNSLPASVAKLNVIRPGQKPPPPTPPSATAIALALVLNAPGQIFIRGHGLDAELGGKLTVGGTTTAPQVAGGFELRHGTFDLVGTRLTFTRGKVGFNGTGVTGRLDPSLDFLAESAVGSTTARLHVGGYASTPKIDLSSSPPLPQDQILALLLFGETSGKMSAFQAAQVAAALAELSGVGGGGSTLNSIRSGLGLDRLSIGGGNNGTGASVEAGRYVARGVYVGAKQATSGGGTSAQVQIDLTKRLKLATQVGTGGPTTGAITPENDPGTSVALKYQFNY
;
A
#
# COMPACT_ATOMS: atom_id res chain seq x y z
N ASP A 1 -34.94 -12.03 2.56
CA ASP A 1 -36.25 -11.80 3.20
C ASP A 1 -36.12 -10.86 4.38
N ILE A 2 -37.09 -9.96 4.54
CA ILE A 2 -37.14 -9.01 5.66
C ILE A 2 -38.34 -9.42 6.51
N ASP A 3 -38.11 -9.86 7.74
CA ASP A 3 -39.16 -10.22 8.70
C ASP A 3 -39.20 -9.19 9.83
N LEU A 4 -39.46 -7.93 9.45
CA LEU A 4 -39.52 -6.80 10.37
C LEU A 4 -40.98 -6.47 10.68
N HIS A 5 -41.37 -6.59 11.94
CA HIS A 5 -42.67 -6.18 12.42
C HIS A 5 -42.61 -4.76 12.98
N ALA A 6 -43.44 -3.87 12.45
CA ALA A 6 -43.67 -2.54 12.99
C ALA A 6 -45.14 -2.40 13.36
N ASN A 7 -45.44 -2.09 14.62
CA ASN A 7 -46.79 -1.86 15.11
C ASN A 7 -46.85 -0.62 15.98
N GLY A 8 -47.93 0.16 15.87
CA GLY A 8 -48.05 1.39 16.64
C GLY A 8 -48.96 2.44 16.05
N THR A 9 -49.03 3.57 16.73
CA THR A 9 -49.77 4.76 16.31
C THR A 9 -48.79 5.87 15.95
N VAL A 10 -48.93 6.38 14.73
CA VAL A 10 -48.21 7.57 14.25
C VAL A 10 -49.22 8.69 14.10
N PRO A 11 -48.97 9.89 14.66
CA PRO A 11 -49.89 11.01 14.52
C PRO A 11 -49.89 11.50 13.08
N LEU A 12 -51.07 11.85 12.56
CA LEU A 12 -51.20 12.44 11.23
C LEU A 12 -50.47 13.79 11.18
N PRO A 13 -49.92 14.20 10.02
CA PRO A 13 -49.24 15.50 9.88
C PRO A 13 -50.11 16.70 10.30
N SER A 14 -51.43 16.56 10.25
CA SER A 14 -52.43 17.55 10.67
C SER A 14 -52.63 17.65 12.19
N ALA A 15 -52.10 16.72 12.99
CA ALA A 15 -52.26 16.67 14.45
C ALA A 15 -51.36 17.67 15.20
N GLY A 16 -50.50 18.41 14.50
CA GLY A 16 -49.58 19.38 15.08
C GLY A 16 -48.44 18.74 15.90
N PRO A 17 -47.54 19.57 16.48
CA PRO A 17 -46.33 19.11 17.20
C PRO A 17 -46.60 18.34 18.50
N SER A 18 -47.86 18.25 18.94
CA SER A 18 -48.34 17.55 20.13
C SER A 18 -48.87 16.14 19.85
N GLY A 19 -48.90 15.71 18.58
CA GLY A 19 -49.28 14.34 18.22
C GLY A 19 -48.40 13.30 18.93
N GLN A 20 -49.02 12.36 19.63
CA GLN A 20 -48.31 11.29 20.33
C GLN A 20 -47.92 10.17 19.35
N LEU A 21 -46.65 9.78 19.42
CA LEU A 21 -46.04 8.68 18.70
C LEU A 21 -45.90 7.51 19.67
N ALA A 22 -46.31 6.32 19.25
CA ALA A 22 -46.03 5.07 19.95
C ALA A 22 -45.81 4.00 18.89
N LEU A 23 -44.55 3.72 18.57
CA LEU A 23 -44.13 2.80 17.51
C LEU A 23 -43.24 1.73 18.14
N ARG A 24 -43.50 0.46 17.86
CA ARG A 24 -42.63 -0.64 18.23
C ARG A 24 -42.13 -1.32 16.97
N LEU A 25 -40.81 -1.52 16.92
CA LEU A 25 -40.10 -2.18 15.83
C LEU A 25 -39.38 -3.40 16.41
N THR A 26 -39.77 -4.57 15.93
CA THR A 26 -39.22 -5.85 16.37
C THR A 26 -38.93 -6.76 15.19
N GLY A 27 -37.76 -7.38 15.16
CA GLY A 27 -37.46 -8.42 14.19
C GLY A 27 -36.02 -8.38 13.67
N PRO A 28 -35.60 -9.44 12.95
CA PRO A 28 -34.32 -9.50 12.28
C PRO A 28 -34.27 -8.59 11.04
N VAL A 29 -33.13 -7.95 10.84
CA VAL A 29 -32.79 -7.16 9.65
C VAL A 29 -31.42 -7.59 9.16
N ASP A 30 -31.34 -8.00 7.90
CA ASP A 30 -30.07 -8.30 7.25
C ASP A 30 -29.37 -7.00 6.83
N LEU A 31 -28.12 -6.82 7.25
CA LEU A 31 -27.31 -5.67 6.87
C LEU A 31 -27.00 -5.60 5.37
N ALA A 32 -27.13 -6.72 4.64
CA ALA A 32 -26.97 -6.75 3.19
C ALA A 32 -27.91 -5.78 2.46
N LEU A 33 -29.01 -5.36 3.08
CA LEU A 33 -29.92 -4.34 2.55
C LEU A 33 -29.27 -2.95 2.39
N ALA A 34 -28.17 -2.68 3.11
CA ALA A 34 -27.44 -1.42 2.98
C ALA A 34 -26.48 -1.40 1.76
N ASN A 35 -26.16 -2.56 1.18
CA ASN A 35 -25.17 -2.72 0.11
C ASN A 35 -25.42 -1.85 -1.13
N PRO A 36 -26.65 -1.66 -1.63
CA PRO A 36 -26.90 -0.77 -2.77
C PRO A 36 -26.42 0.69 -2.57
N ILE A 37 -26.31 1.13 -1.31
CA ILE A 37 -25.85 2.47 -0.94
C ILE A 37 -24.34 2.46 -0.67
N VAL A 38 -23.85 1.48 0.09
CA VAL A 38 -22.45 1.46 0.54
C VAL A 38 -21.48 0.96 -0.55
N GLU A 39 -21.93 0.11 -1.47
CA GLU A 39 -21.09 -0.42 -2.56
C GLU A 39 -20.71 0.64 -3.58
N GLN A 40 -21.51 1.70 -3.73
CA GLN A 40 -21.15 2.88 -4.53
C GLN A 40 -19.90 3.59 -3.99
N GLN A 41 -19.56 3.37 -2.72
CA GLN A 41 -18.38 3.91 -2.05
C GLN A 41 -17.27 2.86 -1.88
N GLY A 42 -17.39 1.70 -2.54
CA GLY A 42 -16.43 0.59 -2.44
C GLY A 42 -16.50 -0.19 -1.13
N ARG A 43 -17.64 -0.13 -0.43
CA ARG A 43 -17.86 -0.81 0.85
C ARG A 43 -18.89 -1.92 0.72
N HIS A 44 -18.70 -2.99 1.48
CA HIS A 44 -19.62 -4.12 1.54
C HIS A 44 -19.86 -4.52 3.00
N VAL A 45 -21.11 -4.75 3.36
CA VAL A 45 -21.51 -5.07 4.73
C VAL A 45 -22.44 -6.27 4.74
N THR A 46 -22.24 -7.16 5.73
CA THR A 46 -23.11 -8.31 6.01
C THR A 46 -23.31 -8.45 7.52
N GLY A 47 -24.34 -9.19 7.92
CA GLY A 47 -24.63 -9.48 9.32
C GLY A 47 -26.12 -9.40 9.64
N GLN A 48 -26.50 -9.89 10.82
CA GLN A 48 -27.88 -9.90 11.28
C GLN A 48 -28.05 -8.93 12.44
N LEU A 49 -28.96 -7.97 12.29
CA LEU A 49 -29.42 -7.10 13.35
C LEU A 49 -30.73 -7.63 13.92
N ASN A 50 -30.80 -7.86 15.22
CA ASN A 50 -32.05 -8.09 15.92
C ASN A 50 -32.46 -6.81 16.63
N LEU A 51 -33.58 -6.24 16.21
CA LEU A 51 -34.15 -5.01 16.73
C LEU A 51 -35.28 -5.35 17.70
N ASP A 52 -35.29 -4.70 18.87
CA ASP A 52 -36.47 -4.58 19.74
C ASP A 52 -36.46 -3.16 20.28
N LEU A 53 -37.10 -2.24 19.56
CA LEU A 53 -37.11 -0.81 19.83
C LEU A 53 -38.54 -0.31 19.97
N GLY A 54 -38.79 0.50 20.99
CA GLY A 54 -39.99 1.30 21.16
C GLY A 54 -39.65 2.79 21.02
N VAL A 55 -40.40 3.49 20.18
CA VAL A 55 -40.35 4.94 20.01
C VAL A 55 -41.63 5.52 20.59
N ALA A 56 -41.51 6.38 21.59
CA ALA A 56 -42.63 7.02 22.28
C ALA A 56 -42.44 8.54 22.37
N GLY A 57 -43.49 9.30 22.71
CA GLY A 57 -43.41 10.74 22.96
C GLY A 57 -44.10 11.56 21.88
N THR A 58 -43.66 12.79 21.64
CA THR A 58 -44.21 13.64 20.57
C THR A 58 -43.28 13.67 19.36
N LEU A 59 -43.79 14.09 18.19
CA LEU A 59 -42.95 14.37 17.02
C LEU A 59 -41.83 15.38 17.30
N SER A 60 -42.07 16.32 18.23
CA SER A 60 -41.10 17.35 18.64
C SER A 60 -40.12 16.88 19.73
N ALA A 61 -40.44 15.82 20.46
CA ALA A 61 -39.63 15.27 21.54
C ALA A 61 -39.80 13.74 21.62
N PRO A 62 -39.29 12.99 20.63
CA PRO A 62 -39.32 11.54 20.68
C PRO A 62 -38.39 11.00 21.77
N SER A 63 -38.70 9.79 22.23
CA SER A 63 -37.92 8.97 23.14
C SER A 63 -37.84 7.57 22.58
N VAL A 64 -36.67 6.94 22.64
CA VAL A 64 -36.40 5.60 22.13
C VAL A 64 -35.94 4.72 23.29
N ASN A 65 -36.55 3.55 23.43
CA ASN A 65 -36.24 2.58 24.45
C ASN A 65 -36.12 1.19 23.82
N GLY A 66 -35.16 0.38 24.28
CA GLY A 66 -35.02 -1.00 23.80
C GLY A 66 -33.58 -1.39 23.51
N SER A 67 -33.38 -2.38 22.63
CA SER A 67 -32.07 -2.89 22.29
C SER A 67 -31.92 -3.26 20.82
N VAL A 68 -30.69 -3.15 20.34
CA VAL A 68 -30.25 -3.64 19.03
C VAL A 68 -29.07 -4.58 19.26
N ARG A 69 -29.15 -5.78 18.69
CA ARG A 69 -28.07 -6.78 18.74
C ARG A 69 -27.55 -7.04 17.34
N LEU A 70 -26.25 -6.86 17.12
CA LEU A 70 -25.56 -7.29 15.91
C LEU A 70 -24.92 -8.65 16.17
N ALA A 71 -25.14 -9.59 15.26
CA ALA A 71 -24.48 -10.89 15.23
C ALA A 71 -23.88 -11.16 13.85
N ASN A 72 -22.70 -11.80 13.84
CA ASN A 72 -21.99 -12.23 12.64
C ASN A 72 -21.79 -11.11 11.61
N GLY A 73 -21.54 -9.89 12.09
CA GLY A 73 -21.31 -8.75 11.20
C GLY A 73 -19.95 -8.81 10.51
N SER A 74 -19.89 -8.27 9.29
CA SER A 74 -18.65 -8.07 8.56
C SER A 74 -18.73 -6.76 7.79
N VAL A 75 -17.61 -6.03 7.74
CA VAL A 75 -17.44 -4.81 6.95
C VAL A 75 -16.15 -4.95 6.14
N ALA A 76 -16.24 -4.69 4.84
CA ALA A 76 -15.09 -4.52 3.98
C ALA A 76 -15.16 -3.16 3.30
N ASP A 77 -14.09 -2.37 3.38
CA ASP A 77 -13.86 -1.19 2.54
C ASP A 77 -12.69 -1.51 1.61
N TYR A 78 -12.99 -1.77 0.35
CA TYR A 78 -11.97 -2.15 -0.64
C TYR A 78 -11.12 -0.96 -1.07
N ALA A 79 -11.63 0.26 -0.97
CA ALA A 79 -10.89 1.46 -1.34
C ALA A 79 -9.82 1.81 -0.30
N GLN A 80 -10.14 1.61 0.98
CA GLN A 80 -9.20 1.83 2.08
C GLN A 80 -8.44 0.56 2.47
N GLY A 81 -8.88 -0.63 2.07
CA GLY A 81 -8.29 -1.90 2.53
C GLY A 81 -8.67 -2.25 3.97
N VAL A 82 -9.81 -1.77 4.45
CA VAL A 82 -10.29 -2.05 5.82
C VAL A 82 -11.14 -3.31 5.80
N ARG A 83 -10.90 -4.23 6.74
CA ARG A 83 -11.72 -5.43 6.89
C ARG A 83 -11.91 -5.81 8.36
N LEU A 84 -13.17 -5.80 8.78
CA LEU A 84 -13.61 -6.26 10.09
C LEU A 84 -14.57 -7.43 9.92
N THR A 85 -14.41 -8.47 10.74
CA THR A 85 -15.21 -9.70 10.67
C THR A 85 -15.65 -10.15 12.05
N ALA A 86 -16.57 -11.11 12.11
CA ALA A 86 -17.09 -11.66 13.36
C ALA A 86 -17.60 -10.57 14.33
N MET A 87 -18.18 -9.50 13.79
CA MET A 87 -18.62 -8.36 14.57
C MET A 87 -19.85 -8.74 15.40
N THR A 88 -19.79 -8.42 16.68
CA THR A 88 -20.92 -8.51 17.60
C THR A 88 -21.07 -7.19 18.35
N ALA A 89 -22.31 -6.79 18.60
CA ALA A 89 -22.58 -5.54 19.32
C ALA A 89 -23.90 -5.61 20.07
N LEU A 90 -23.94 -4.99 21.24
CA LEU A 90 -25.16 -4.69 21.98
C LEU A 90 -25.29 -3.19 22.17
N VAL A 91 -26.32 -2.62 21.56
CA VAL A 91 -26.70 -1.22 21.75
C VAL A 91 -28.02 -1.19 22.50
N THR A 92 -28.11 -0.37 23.54
CA THR A 92 -29.35 -0.12 24.27
C THR A 92 -29.78 1.32 24.09
N ALA A 93 -31.06 1.54 23.83
CA ALA A 93 -31.65 2.86 23.74
C ALA A 93 -32.39 3.18 25.04
N ALA A 94 -32.18 4.37 25.58
CA ALA A 94 -32.88 4.86 26.76
C ALA A 94 -33.18 6.36 26.61
N GLY A 95 -34.44 6.69 26.33
CA GLY A 95 -34.87 8.08 26.17
C GLY A 95 -34.23 8.71 24.93
N LYS A 96 -33.24 9.58 25.12
CA LYS A 96 -32.62 10.33 24.02
C LYS A 96 -31.22 9.83 23.65
N SER A 97 -30.72 8.84 24.37
CA SER A 97 -29.33 8.38 24.26
C SER A 97 -29.28 6.89 23.90
N LEU A 98 -28.27 6.51 23.13
CA LEU A 98 -27.86 5.14 22.86
C LEU A 98 -26.62 4.83 23.67
N THR A 99 -26.58 3.67 24.30
CA THR A 99 -25.40 3.13 24.97
C THR A 99 -24.91 1.91 24.19
N LEU A 100 -23.69 1.99 23.66
CA LEU A 100 -22.96 0.84 23.15
C LEU A 100 -22.38 0.11 24.36
N SER A 101 -23.08 -0.92 24.82
CA SER A 101 -22.66 -1.72 25.97
C SER A 101 -21.42 -2.55 25.66
N ASN A 102 -21.39 -3.13 24.46
CA ASN A 102 -20.22 -3.79 23.93
C ASN A 102 -20.21 -3.77 22.40
N PHE A 103 -19.01 -3.80 21.88
CA PHE A 103 -18.69 -4.09 20.50
C PHE A 103 -17.43 -4.95 20.52
N ASP A 104 -17.43 -6.04 19.75
CA ASP A 104 -16.27 -6.88 19.51
C ASP A 104 -16.20 -7.17 18.01
N ALA A 105 -15.00 -7.08 17.45
CA ALA A 105 -14.75 -7.41 16.05
C ALA A 105 -13.35 -7.97 15.88
N ARG A 106 -13.17 -8.85 14.90
CA ARG A 106 -11.86 -9.32 14.45
C ARG A 106 -11.32 -8.47 13.32
N ALA A 107 -10.06 -8.07 13.45
CA ALA A 107 -9.28 -7.34 12.46
C ALA A 107 -7.99 -8.12 12.18
N GLY A 108 -7.99 -8.95 11.13
CA GLY A 108 -6.97 -9.99 10.98
C GLY A 108 -7.00 -10.97 12.16
N ASP A 109 -5.85 -11.19 12.78
CA ASP A 109 -5.70 -12.09 13.93
C ASP A 109 -5.94 -11.41 15.28
N GLY A 110 -6.15 -10.08 15.28
CA GLY A 110 -6.43 -9.30 16.47
C GLY A 110 -7.90 -8.92 16.66
N HIS A 111 -8.14 -8.19 17.74
CA HIS A 111 -9.47 -7.81 18.18
C HIS A 111 -9.60 -6.30 18.37
N ILE A 112 -10.80 -5.78 18.10
CA ILE A 112 -11.19 -4.39 18.35
C ILE A 112 -12.43 -4.41 19.22
N ASN A 113 -12.37 -3.67 20.33
CA ASN A 113 -13.48 -3.48 21.24
C ASN A 113 -13.89 -2.01 21.29
N ALA A 114 -15.19 -1.76 21.45
CA ALA A 114 -15.69 -0.41 21.68
C ALA A 114 -16.88 -0.40 22.65
N ASN A 115 -17.01 0.70 23.38
CA ASN A 115 -18.14 0.98 24.25
C ASN A 115 -18.35 2.50 24.37
N GLY A 116 -19.50 2.91 24.91
CA GLY A 116 -19.77 4.32 25.22
C GLY A 116 -21.20 4.74 24.90
N THR A 117 -21.42 6.03 24.72
CA THR A 117 -22.74 6.65 24.62
C THR A 117 -22.85 7.67 23.48
N ILE A 118 -24.04 7.78 22.91
CA ILE A 118 -24.38 8.73 21.85
C ILE A 118 -25.77 9.32 22.14
N GLY A 119 -25.86 10.63 22.38
CA GLY A 119 -27.13 11.36 22.57
C GLY A 119 -27.85 11.63 21.24
N VAL A 120 -28.30 10.57 20.56
CA VAL A 120 -28.86 10.65 19.19
C VAL A 120 -30.06 11.58 19.02
N LEU A 121 -30.83 11.84 20.08
CA LEU A 121 -31.97 12.78 20.08
C LEU A 121 -31.72 14.01 20.96
N GLU A 122 -30.48 14.21 21.41
CA GLU A 122 -30.07 15.39 22.17
C GLU A 122 -29.52 16.48 21.24
N PRO A 123 -29.62 17.76 21.62
CA PRO A 123 -29.06 18.85 20.83
C PRO A 123 -27.58 18.61 20.51
N GLN A 124 -27.20 18.83 19.25
CA GLN A 124 -25.83 18.69 18.72
C GLN A 124 -25.20 17.28 18.81
N ILE A 125 -25.96 16.28 19.29
CA ILE A 125 -25.59 14.86 19.36
C ILE A 125 -24.26 14.66 20.12
N PRO A 126 -24.27 14.71 21.47
CA PRO A 126 -23.09 14.42 22.27
C PRO A 126 -22.65 12.97 22.07
N VAL A 127 -21.36 12.77 21.91
CA VAL A 127 -20.71 11.47 21.70
C VAL A 127 -19.64 11.29 22.76
N ASP A 128 -19.55 10.08 23.29
CA ASP A 128 -18.43 9.63 24.12
C ASP A 128 -18.23 8.13 23.88
N LEU A 129 -17.20 7.76 23.12
CA LEU A 129 -16.88 6.38 22.77
C LEU A 129 -15.43 6.08 23.13
N HIS A 130 -15.20 4.93 23.77
CA HIS A 130 -13.89 4.35 24.00
C HIS A 130 -13.69 3.17 23.06
N ILE A 131 -12.56 3.16 22.35
CA ILE A 131 -12.20 2.13 21.38
C ILE A 131 -10.83 1.61 21.78
N THR A 132 -10.72 0.29 21.91
CA THR A 132 -9.44 -0.39 22.15
C THR A 132 -9.17 -1.40 21.06
N ALA A 133 -7.91 -1.56 20.69
CA ALA A 133 -7.49 -2.57 19.73
C ALA A 133 -6.28 -3.32 20.29
N LYS A 134 -6.25 -4.63 20.06
CA LYS A 134 -5.17 -5.51 20.49
C LYS A 134 -4.71 -6.40 19.35
N ASN A 135 -3.43 -6.28 18.98
CA ASN A 135 -2.81 -6.99 17.86
C ASN A 135 -3.64 -6.89 16.56
N ALA A 136 -4.36 -5.79 16.39
CA ALA A 136 -5.36 -5.64 15.35
C ALA A 136 -4.69 -5.28 14.02
N ARG A 137 -5.16 -5.89 12.93
CA ARG A 137 -4.80 -5.54 11.56
C ARG A 137 -6.00 -4.92 10.83
N PRO A 138 -6.42 -3.69 11.21
CA PRO A 138 -7.61 -3.06 10.64
C PRO A 138 -7.40 -2.62 9.19
N LEU A 139 -6.14 -2.42 8.77
CA LEU A 139 -5.75 -1.92 7.47
C LEU A 139 -4.84 -2.93 6.77
N SER A 140 -5.30 -3.43 5.61
CA SER A 140 -4.58 -4.38 4.77
C SER A 140 -4.84 -4.05 3.31
N SER A 141 -3.87 -3.40 2.67
CA SER A 141 -3.89 -3.04 1.26
C SER A 141 -2.55 -3.41 0.61
N ASP A 142 -2.49 -3.35 -0.72
CA ASP A 142 -1.23 -3.59 -1.46
C ASP A 142 -0.14 -2.60 -1.06
N LEU A 143 -0.51 -1.38 -0.65
CA LEU A 143 0.40 -0.30 -0.27
C LEU A 143 0.83 -0.36 1.19
N LEU A 144 -0.08 -0.74 2.08
CA LEU A 144 0.13 -0.68 3.52
C LEU A 144 -0.63 -1.79 4.22
N THR A 145 0.09 -2.53 5.05
CA THR A 145 -0.45 -3.45 6.04
C THR A 145 0.13 -3.08 7.40
N ALA A 146 -0.71 -2.95 8.43
CA ALA A 146 -0.26 -2.58 9.77
C ALA A 146 -0.96 -3.39 10.86
N VAL A 147 -0.17 -3.92 11.79
CA VAL A 147 -0.62 -4.54 13.04
C VAL A 147 -0.38 -3.54 14.17
N LEU A 148 -1.43 -3.26 14.94
CA LEU A 148 -1.41 -2.23 15.96
C LEU A 148 -2.22 -2.56 17.20
N ASP A 149 -1.79 -1.96 18.30
CA ASP A 149 -2.53 -1.75 19.52
C ASP A 149 -3.06 -0.31 19.54
N ALA A 150 -4.26 -0.09 20.08
CA ALA A 150 -4.80 1.26 20.22
C ALA A 150 -5.65 1.42 21.49
N ASP A 151 -5.63 2.63 22.04
CA ASP A 151 -6.58 3.11 23.04
C ASP A 151 -7.00 4.52 22.62
N LEU A 152 -8.23 4.65 22.16
CA LEU A 152 -8.77 5.84 21.51
C LEU A 152 -10.08 6.26 22.17
N ARG A 153 -10.28 7.56 22.30
CA ARG A 153 -11.52 8.17 22.79
C ARG A 153 -12.06 9.16 21.79
N ILE A 154 -13.30 8.94 21.35
CA ILE A 154 -14.07 9.86 20.52
C ILE A 154 -15.03 10.60 21.43
N HIS A 155 -14.94 11.92 21.52
CA HIS A 155 -15.81 12.68 22.40
C HIS A 155 -16.17 14.06 21.83
N GLY A 156 -17.24 14.67 22.32
CA GLY A 156 -17.70 16.00 21.91
C GLY A 156 -19.05 15.96 21.20
N LEU A 157 -19.31 16.92 20.32
CA LEU A 157 -20.59 17.07 19.64
C LEU A 157 -20.48 16.67 18.17
N ALA A 158 -21.28 15.71 17.70
CA ALA A 158 -21.21 15.22 16.32
C ALA A 158 -21.58 16.30 15.28
N GLN A 159 -22.41 17.27 15.67
CA GLN A 159 -22.74 18.46 14.86
C GLN A 159 -21.91 19.69 15.28
N GLY A 160 -20.68 19.49 15.73
CA GLY A 160 -19.82 20.57 16.20
C GLY A 160 -18.38 20.11 16.40
N ASN A 161 -17.92 20.16 17.64
CA ASN A 161 -16.53 19.97 18.06
C ASN A 161 -16.19 18.51 18.41
N LEU A 162 -16.48 17.57 17.50
CA LEU A 162 -16.09 16.18 17.71
C LEU A 162 -14.56 16.06 17.70
N ALA A 163 -14.00 15.34 18.67
CA ALA A 163 -12.58 15.12 18.83
C ALA A 163 -12.25 13.63 18.99
N VAL A 164 -11.12 13.22 18.44
CA VAL A 164 -10.55 11.88 18.60
C VAL A 164 -9.14 12.01 19.14
N GLY A 165 -8.89 11.42 20.30
CA GLY A 165 -7.58 11.42 20.92
C GLY A 165 -7.22 10.06 21.49
N GLY A 166 -5.93 9.83 21.72
CA GLY A 166 -5.45 8.59 22.31
C GLY A 166 -4.09 8.15 21.77
N THR A 167 -3.75 6.90 22.04
CA THR A 167 -2.47 6.31 21.66
C THR A 167 -2.65 5.16 20.70
N VAL A 168 -1.79 5.08 19.69
CA VAL A 168 -1.68 3.95 18.77
C VAL A 168 -0.24 3.45 18.82
N THR A 169 -0.06 2.17 19.10
CA THR A 169 1.24 1.51 19.04
C THR A 169 1.26 0.63 17.81
N ILE A 170 2.17 0.89 16.89
CA ILE A 170 2.36 0.11 15.67
C ILE A 170 3.36 -0.99 16.00
N ASP A 171 2.88 -2.23 16.11
CA ASP A 171 3.72 -3.39 16.42
C ASP A 171 4.53 -3.82 15.21
N SER A 172 3.90 -3.80 14.03
CA SER A 172 4.58 -3.97 12.75
C SER A 172 3.80 -3.29 11.63
N ALA A 173 4.52 -2.76 10.65
CA ALA A 173 3.92 -2.25 9.43
C ALA A 173 4.77 -2.63 8.23
N SER A 174 4.12 -2.96 7.12
CA SER A 174 4.77 -3.15 5.82
C SER A 174 4.19 -2.15 4.85
N ILE A 175 5.04 -1.23 4.39
CA ILE A 175 4.74 -0.23 3.38
C ILE A 175 5.42 -0.68 2.09
N ASN A 176 4.63 -1.00 1.08
CA ASN A 176 5.15 -1.33 -0.24
C ASN A 176 5.05 -0.10 -1.14
N VAL A 177 6.19 0.37 -1.66
CA VAL A 177 6.27 1.48 -2.59
C VAL A 177 6.01 0.95 -4.01
N PRO A 178 4.88 1.28 -4.64
CA PRO A 178 4.55 0.78 -5.96
C PRO A 178 5.37 1.49 -7.05
N ASN A 179 5.47 0.87 -8.23
CA ASN A 179 6.16 1.45 -9.40
C ASN A 179 5.51 2.76 -9.88
N SER A 180 4.22 2.91 -9.62
CA SER A 180 3.46 4.14 -9.78
C SER A 180 2.37 4.15 -8.71
N LEU A 181 2.09 5.32 -8.14
CA LEU A 181 0.88 5.47 -7.34
C LEU A 181 -0.33 5.19 -8.25
N PRO A 182 -1.39 4.52 -7.75
CA PRO A 182 -2.62 4.36 -8.52
C PRO A 182 -3.04 5.71 -9.08
N ALA A 183 -3.43 5.76 -10.35
CA ALA A 183 -3.88 7.00 -10.96
C ALA A 183 -5.03 7.55 -10.10
N SER A 184 -4.76 8.63 -9.35
CA SER A 184 -5.84 9.43 -8.79
C SER A 184 -6.54 9.99 -10.00
N VAL A 185 -7.73 9.46 -10.30
CA VAL A 185 -8.55 9.96 -11.40
C VAL A 185 -8.89 11.39 -11.03
N ALA A 186 -8.08 12.33 -11.52
CA ALA A 186 -8.39 13.74 -11.44
C ALA A 186 -9.76 13.87 -12.10
N LYS A 187 -10.80 14.12 -11.30
CA LYS A 187 -12.12 14.46 -11.83
C LYS A 187 -11.95 15.81 -12.51
N LEU A 188 -11.64 15.79 -13.80
CA LEU A 188 -11.61 16.99 -14.60
C LEU A 188 -13.07 17.47 -14.68
N ASN A 189 -13.36 18.55 -13.97
CA ASN A 189 -14.68 19.17 -14.02
C ASN A 189 -14.78 19.87 -15.38
N VAL A 190 -15.18 19.13 -16.41
CA VAL A 190 -15.40 19.68 -17.75
C VAL A 190 -16.70 20.49 -17.70
N ILE A 191 -16.57 21.79 -17.50
CA ILE A 191 -17.68 22.73 -17.63
C ILE A 191 -17.85 23.00 -19.14
N ARG A 192 -18.86 22.39 -19.76
CA ARG A 192 -19.22 22.72 -21.15
C ARG A 192 -20.02 24.03 -21.17
N PRO A 193 -19.83 24.91 -22.17
CA PRO A 193 -20.66 26.09 -22.33
C PRO A 193 -22.15 25.68 -22.39
N GLY A 194 -22.97 26.21 -21.48
CA GLY A 194 -24.41 25.88 -21.37
C GLY A 194 -24.79 24.82 -20.34
N GLN A 195 -23.84 24.16 -19.66
CA GLN A 195 -24.16 23.29 -18.52
C GLN A 195 -24.40 24.12 -17.25
N LYS A 196 -25.54 23.85 -16.58
CA LYS A 196 -25.79 24.34 -15.21
C LYS A 196 -24.61 23.94 -14.33
N PRO A 197 -24.05 24.84 -13.50
CA PRO A 197 -22.98 24.51 -12.58
C PRO A 197 -23.35 23.25 -11.80
N PRO A 198 -22.41 22.31 -11.58
CA PRO A 198 -22.68 21.20 -10.69
C PRO A 198 -23.17 21.77 -9.35
N PRO A 199 -24.20 21.18 -8.74
CA PRO A 199 -24.71 21.65 -7.46
C PRO A 199 -23.55 21.82 -6.47
N PRO A 200 -23.56 22.88 -5.64
CA PRO A 200 -22.48 23.16 -4.71
C PRO A 200 -22.13 21.89 -3.95
N THR A 201 -20.83 21.63 -3.84
CA THR A 201 -20.32 20.46 -3.11
C THR A 201 -20.98 20.47 -1.74
N PRO A 202 -21.64 19.37 -1.31
CA PRO A 202 -22.30 19.31 -0.02
C PRO A 202 -21.32 19.74 1.08
N PRO A 203 -21.81 20.39 2.14
CA PRO A 203 -20.97 20.96 3.18
C PRO A 203 -19.92 19.94 3.62
N SER A 204 -18.68 20.43 3.72
CA SER A 204 -17.48 19.68 4.08
C SER A 204 -17.79 18.72 5.22
N ALA A 205 -17.35 17.46 5.07
CA ALA A 205 -17.39 16.48 6.15
C ALA A 205 -16.96 17.16 7.46
N THR A 206 -17.77 17.01 8.52
CA THR A 206 -17.51 17.60 9.84
C THR A 206 -16.04 17.42 10.18
N ALA A 207 -15.32 18.52 10.39
CA ALA A 207 -13.91 18.48 10.71
C ALA A 207 -13.76 17.94 12.14
N ILE A 208 -13.15 16.78 12.28
CA ILE A 208 -12.94 16.12 13.58
C ILE A 208 -11.57 16.54 14.09
N ALA A 209 -11.50 17.05 15.31
CA ALA A 209 -10.23 17.40 15.95
C ALA A 209 -9.41 16.15 16.29
N LEU A 210 -8.10 16.19 16.07
CA LEU A 210 -7.20 15.06 16.26
C LEU A 210 -6.22 15.35 17.40
N ALA A 211 -6.00 14.36 18.26
CA ALA A 211 -5.01 14.39 19.33
C ALA A 211 -4.40 12.99 19.53
N LEU A 212 -3.75 12.47 18.50
CA LEU A 212 -3.23 11.11 18.47
C LEU A 212 -1.72 11.09 18.71
N VAL A 213 -1.25 10.11 19.49
CA VAL A 213 0.16 9.79 19.65
C VAL A 213 0.40 8.41 19.06
N LEU A 214 1.25 8.34 18.03
CA LEU A 214 1.63 7.11 17.37
C LEU A 214 3.04 6.73 17.83
N ASN A 215 3.19 5.54 18.39
CA ASN A 215 4.48 4.98 18.77
C ASN A 215 4.78 3.77 17.89
N ALA A 216 5.98 3.68 17.35
CA ALA A 216 6.44 2.54 16.58
C ALA A 216 7.83 2.14 17.10
N PRO A 217 7.93 1.23 18.08
CA PRO A 217 9.22 0.88 18.69
C PRO A 217 10.24 0.33 17.67
N GLY A 218 9.77 -0.31 16.60
CA GLY A 218 10.53 -0.83 15.46
C GLY A 218 9.60 -1.47 14.43
N GLN A 219 10.16 -2.29 13.52
CA GLN A 219 9.38 -3.13 12.60
C GLN A 219 8.42 -2.38 11.64
N ILE A 220 8.70 -1.11 11.33
CA ILE A 220 8.12 -0.46 10.16
C ILE A 220 9.03 -0.78 8.98
N PHE A 221 8.59 -1.69 8.13
CA PHE A 221 9.30 -2.09 6.92
C PHE A 221 8.82 -1.26 5.73
N ILE A 222 9.75 -0.62 5.03
CA ILE A 222 9.50 0.05 3.76
C ILE A 222 10.22 -0.73 2.67
N ARG A 223 9.47 -1.20 1.67
CA ARG A 223 9.99 -2.03 0.58
C ARG A 223 9.57 -1.51 -0.78
N GLY A 224 10.47 -1.50 -1.75
CA GLY A 224 10.18 -1.17 -3.14
C GLY A 224 11.29 -0.36 -3.80
N HIS A 225 11.40 -0.44 -5.14
CA HIS A 225 12.45 0.24 -5.91
C HIS A 225 13.87 -0.05 -5.42
N GLY A 226 14.13 -1.29 -5.00
CA GLY A 226 15.42 -1.69 -4.43
C GLY A 226 15.61 -1.33 -2.96
N LEU A 227 14.76 -0.48 -2.37
CA LEU A 227 14.78 -0.18 -0.94
C LEU A 227 14.21 -1.34 -0.13
N ASP A 228 14.91 -1.72 0.93
CA ASP A 228 14.39 -2.51 2.06
C ASP A 228 14.91 -1.86 3.35
N ALA A 229 14.02 -1.24 4.11
CA ALA A 229 14.39 -0.48 5.31
C ALA A 229 13.46 -0.79 6.48
N GLU A 230 14.04 -0.98 7.65
CA GLU A 230 13.36 -1.04 8.94
C GLU A 230 13.53 0.29 9.67
N LEU A 231 12.39 0.89 10.02
CA LEU A 231 12.30 2.15 10.75
C LEU A 231 11.63 1.96 12.11
N GLY A 232 11.92 2.85 13.04
CA GLY A 232 11.19 3.03 14.30
C GLY A 232 11.12 4.49 14.69
N GLY A 233 10.12 4.89 15.47
CA GLY A 233 9.96 6.28 15.85
C GLY A 233 8.63 6.62 16.52
N LYS A 234 8.32 7.91 16.52
CA LYS A 234 7.14 8.48 17.17
C LYS A 234 6.58 9.62 16.35
N LEU A 235 5.25 9.65 16.22
CA LEU A 235 4.51 10.74 15.61
C LEU A 235 3.42 11.26 16.54
N THR A 236 3.07 12.51 16.37
CA THR A 236 1.86 13.12 16.92
C THR A 236 1.02 13.65 15.78
N VAL A 237 -0.28 13.32 15.78
CA VAL A 237 -1.24 13.80 14.78
C VAL A 237 -2.24 14.70 15.48
N GLY A 238 -2.15 15.99 15.16
CA GLY A 238 -3.03 17.06 15.62
C GLY A 238 -3.87 17.65 14.47
N GLY A 239 -4.44 18.83 14.71
CA GLY A 239 -5.25 19.54 13.72
C GLY A 239 -6.63 18.91 13.57
N THR A 240 -7.12 18.82 12.33
CA THR A 240 -8.43 18.23 12.02
C THR A 240 -8.33 17.17 10.93
N THR A 241 -9.36 16.35 10.75
CA THR A 241 -9.46 15.40 9.61
C THR A 241 -9.40 16.06 8.24
N THR A 242 -9.69 17.36 8.13
CA THR A 242 -9.58 18.13 6.89
C THR A 242 -8.25 18.86 6.73
N ALA A 243 -7.51 19.07 7.82
CA ALA A 243 -6.20 19.72 7.84
C ALA A 243 -5.32 19.08 8.93
N PRO A 244 -4.87 17.82 8.72
CA PRO A 244 -4.10 17.10 9.73
C PRO A 244 -2.70 17.72 9.89
N GLN A 245 -2.25 17.84 11.13
CA GLN A 245 -0.93 18.34 11.48
C GLN A 245 -0.10 17.19 12.04
N VAL A 246 0.84 16.67 11.25
CA VAL A 246 1.69 15.55 11.65
C VAL A 246 3.07 16.08 12.05
N ALA A 247 3.51 15.73 13.25
CA ALA A 247 4.83 16.08 13.76
C ALA A 247 5.56 14.86 14.30
N GLY A 248 6.90 14.87 14.26
CA GLY A 248 7.76 13.81 14.75
C GLY A 248 8.61 13.20 13.66
N GLY A 249 8.91 11.91 13.76
CA GLY A 249 9.69 11.24 12.73
C GLY A 249 9.98 9.78 13.02
N PHE A 250 10.63 9.17 12.04
CA PHE A 250 11.17 7.82 12.11
C PHE A 250 12.67 7.86 11.87
N GLU A 251 13.37 6.95 12.53
CA GLU A 251 14.80 6.74 12.40
C GLU A 251 15.05 5.34 11.86
N LEU A 252 16.06 5.23 11.02
CA LEU A 252 16.51 3.98 10.44
C LEU A 252 17.15 3.11 11.50
N ARG A 253 16.68 1.86 11.60
CA ARG A 253 17.33 0.79 12.37
C ARG A 253 18.30 0.03 11.49
N HIS A 254 17.81 -0.40 10.34
CA HIS A 254 18.57 -1.09 9.32
C HIS A 254 17.98 -0.77 7.95
N GLY A 255 18.80 -0.64 6.92
CA GLY A 255 18.25 -0.51 5.58
C GLY A 255 19.29 -0.66 4.49
N THR A 256 18.83 -1.24 3.39
CA THR A 256 19.62 -1.51 2.19
C THR A 256 18.91 -0.98 0.97
N PHE A 257 19.69 -0.62 -0.04
CA PHE A 257 19.21 -0.21 -1.34
C PHE A 257 19.93 -1.03 -2.42
N ASP A 258 19.19 -1.89 -3.11
CA ASP A 258 19.68 -2.68 -4.23
C ASP A 258 19.59 -1.87 -5.53
N LEU A 259 20.76 -1.48 -6.05
CA LEU A 259 20.91 -0.70 -7.27
C LEU A 259 21.62 -1.54 -8.33
N VAL A 260 20.92 -1.88 -9.42
CA VAL A 260 21.44 -2.68 -10.53
C VAL A 260 22.09 -4.01 -10.05
N GLY A 261 21.46 -4.65 -9.06
CA GLY A 261 21.93 -5.91 -8.48
C GLY A 261 23.08 -5.79 -7.47
N THR A 262 23.44 -4.56 -7.08
CA THR A 262 24.46 -4.30 -6.07
C THR A 262 23.86 -3.63 -4.84
N ARG A 263 24.22 -4.13 -3.66
CA ARG A 263 23.63 -3.71 -2.40
C ARG A 263 24.38 -2.58 -1.74
N LEU A 264 23.71 -1.46 -1.54
CA LEU A 264 24.15 -0.36 -0.68
C LEU A 264 23.52 -0.51 0.70
N THR A 265 24.27 -0.25 1.77
CA THR A 265 23.74 -0.26 3.13
C THR A 265 23.76 1.15 3.68
N PHE A 266 22.61 1.61 4.20
CA PHE A 266 22.51 2.90 4.87
C PHE A 266 23.04 2.79 6.30
N THR A 267 23.94 3.69 6.67
CA THR A 267 24.50 3.78 8.04
C THR A 267 23.62 4.63 8.94
N ARG A 268 22.88 5.61 8.38
CA ARG A 268 21.93 6.46 9.08
C ARG A 268 20.74 6.80 8.18
N GLY A 269 19.60 7.05 8.79
CA GLY A 269 18.41 7.51 8.07
C GLY A 269 17.39 8.13 9.01
N LYS A 270 16.76 9.21 8.56
CA LYS A 270 15.69 9.89 9.27
C LYS A 270 14.61 10.33 8.28
N VAL A 271 13.37 10.10 8.68
CA VAL A 271 12.17 10.62 8.02
C VAL A 271 11.51 11.59 8.98
N GLY A 272 11.45 12.86 8.61
CA GLY A 272 10.90 13.93 9.45
C GLY A 272 9.51 14.38 9.01
N PHE A 273 8.62 14.60 9.97
CA PHE A 273 7.33 15.24 9.77
C PHE A 273 7.31 16.54 10.56
N ASN A 274 7.18 17.67 9.86
CA ASN A 274 7.20 19.02 10.44
C ASN A 274 5.92 19.82 10.11
N GLY A 275 4.79 19.12 9.94
CA GLY A 275 3.48 19.71 9.62
C GLY A 275 2.99 19.38 8.21
N THR A 276 2.13 20.24 7.66
CA THR A 276 1.74 20.18 6.24
C THR A 276 2.90 20.68 5.39
N GLY A 277 3.46 19.84 4.52
CA GLY A 277 4.57 20.21 3.64
C GLY A 277 4.22 21.34 2.67
N VAL A 278 5.17 21.71 1.80
CA VAL A 278 5.12 22.91 0.93
C VAL A 278 3.88 22.97 0.02
N THR A 279 3.24 21.83 -0.26
CA THR A 279 2.08 21.72 -1.16
C THR A 279 0.73 21.64 -0.44
N GLY A 280 0.69 21.87 0.88
CA GLY A 280 -0.52 21.66 1.69
C GLY A 280 -0.89 20.18 1.83
N ARG A 281 0.05 19.28 1.50
CA ARG A 281 -0.06 17.82 1.64
C ARG A 281 1.04 17.32 2.57
N LEU A 282 0.84 16.14 3.12
CA LEU A 282 1.85 15.45 3.91
C LEU A 282 3.04 15.09 3.00
N ASP A 283 4.19 15.70 3.22
CA ASP A 283 5.41 15.47 2.44
C ASP A 283 6.62 15.46 3.40
N PRO A 284 7.06 14.28 3.84
CA PRO A 284 8.10 14.19 4.86
C PRO A 284 9.47 14.57 4.31
N SER A 285 10.33 15.09 5.18
CA SER A 285 11.74 15.27 4.87
C SER A 285 12.50 13.95 4.97
N LEU A 286 13.46 13.76 4.09
CA LEU A 286 14.37 12.62 4.04
C LEU A 286 15.78 13.09 4.39
N ASP A 287 16.50 12.29 5.16
CA ASP A 287 17.92 12.47 5.46
C ASP A 287 18.56 11.09 5.69
N PHE A 288 19.14 10.52 4.64
CA PHE A 288 19.76 9.20 4.67
C PHE A 288 21.22 9.28 4.24
N LEU A 289 22.05 8.48 4.89
CA LEU A 289 23.48 8.40 4.63
C LEU A 289 23.90 6.95 4.45
N ALA A 290 24.58 6.66 3.35
CA ALA A 290 25.34 5.43 3.16
C ALA A 290 26.83 5.79 3.05
N GLU A 291 27.68 5.01 3.70
CA GLU A 291 29.13 5.21 3.70
C GLU A 291 29.85 3.91 3.37
N SER A 292 30.91 4.01 2.58
CA SER A 292 31.84 2.92 2.29
C SER A 292 33.26 3.44 2.42
N ALA A 293 34.11 2.72 3.15
CA ALA A 293 35.50 3.11 3.38
C ALA A 293 36.45 2.01 2.90
N VAL A 294 37.42 2.40 2.06
CA VAL A 294 38.43 1.50 1.51
C VAL A 294 39.80 2.16 1.66
N GLY A 295 40.67 1.57 2.47
CA GLY A 295 41.96 2.17 2.83
C GLY A 295 41.76 3.51 3.55
N SER A 296 42.32 4.59 3.01
CA SER A 296 42.18 5.95 3.53
C SER A 296 41.06 6.76 2.87
N THR A 297 40.28 6.14 1.97
CA THR A 297 39.24 6.83 1.19
C THR A 297 37.85 6.46 1.72
N THR A 298 37.04 7.46 2.05
CA THR A 298 35.63 7.29 2.43
C THR A 298 34.74 7.89 1.36
N ALA A 299 33.85 7.08 0.79
CA ALA A 299 32.80 7.50 -0.13
C ALA A 299 31.46 7.58 0.63
N ARG A 300 30.64 8.58 0.28
CA ARG A 300 29.34 8.83 0.91
C ARG A 300 28.27 9.09 -0.14
N LEU A 301 27.10 8.50 0.08
CA LEU A 301 25.86 8.82 -0.60
C LEU A 301 24.91 9.45 0.41
N HIS A 302 24.50 10.68 0.14
CA HIS A 302 23.49 11.39 0.92
C HIS A 302 22.21 11.49 0.11
N VAL A 303 21.08 11.13 0.73
CA VAL A 303 19.74 11.29 0.15
C VAL A 303 18.94 12.21 1.06
N GLY A 304 18.70 13.43 0.59
CA GLY A 304 18.06 14.51 1.34
C GLY A 304 16.80 15.04 0.66
N GLY A 305 16.23 16.12 1.22
CA GLY A 305 15.11 16.84 0.62
C GLY A 305 13.75 16.31 1.05
N TYR A 306 12.72 16.53 0.22
CA TYR A 306 11.36 16.05 0.50
C TYR A 306 11.10 14.75 -0.24
N ALA A 307 10.23 13.88 0.28
CA ALA A 307 9.91 12.61 -0.38
C ALA A 307 9.32 12.79 -1.79
N SER A 308 8.63 13.91 -2.05
CA SER A 308 8.15 14.28 -3.38
C SER A 308 9.25 14.73 -4.35
N THR A 309 10.40 15.18 -3.85
CA THR A 309 11.53 15.68 -4.66
C THR A 309 12.85 15.39 -3.93
N PRO A 310 13.28 14.11 -3.88
CA PRO A 310 14.51 13.72 -3.22
C PRO A 310 15.71 14.34 -3.94
N LYS A 311 16.74 14.71 -3.16
CA LYS A 311 18.04 15.17 -3.66
C LYS A 311 19.09 14.14 -3.31
N ILE A 312 20.00 13.91 -4.25
CA ILE A 312 21.01 12.86 -4.10
C ILE A 312 22.38 13.47 -4.34
N ASP A 313 23.23 13.37 -3.33
CA ASP A 313 24.56 13.96 -3.31
C ASP A 313 25.62 12.88 -3.06
N LEU A 314 26.61 12.81 -3.94
CA LEU A 314 27.74 11.89 -3.85
C LEU A 314 28.98 12.68 -3.44
N SER A 315 29.67 12.24 -2.39
CA SER A 315 30.89 12.88 -1.91
C SER A 315 31.94 11.86 -1.48
N SER A 316 33.20 12.28 -1.43
CA SER A 316 34.29 11.43 -0.94
C SER A 316 35.39 12.26 -0.28
N SER A 317 36.16 11.59 0.59
CA SER A 317 37.38 12.13 1.19
C SER A 317 38.49 11.08 1.05
N PRO A 318 39.58 11.37 0.30
CA PRO A 318 39.80 12.56 -0.54
C PRO A 318 38.80 12.67 -1.71
N PRO A 319 38.64 13.86 -2.35
CA PRO A 319 37.67 14.06 -3.43
C PRO A 319 37.96 13.20 -4.67
N LEU A 320 36.94 12.50 -5.16
CA LEU A 320 36.98 11.65 -6.34
C LEU A 320 35.90 12.04 -7.37
N PRO A 321 36.06 11.65 -8.64
CA PRO A 321 35.00 11.68 -9.64
C PRO A 321 33.77 10.85 -9.24
N GLN A 322 32.57 11.28 -9.65
CA GLN A 322 31.29 10.73 -9.21
C GLN A 322 31.12 9.23 -9.50
N ASP A 323 31.60 8.76 -10.64
CA ASP A 323 31.63 7.36 -11.04
C ASP A 323 32.51 6.51 -10.11
N GLN A 324 33.64 7.05 -9.66
CA GLN A 324 34.54 6.38 -8.71
C GLN A 324 33.96 6.35 -7.29
N ILE A 325 33.27 7.42 -6.87
CA ILE A 325 32.54 7.45 -5.58
C ILE A 325 31.50 6.33 -5.58
N LEU A 326 30.73 6.21 -6.67
CA LEU A 326 29.69 5.19 -6.76
C LEU A 326 30.28 3.78 -6.83
N ALA A 327 31.39 3.58 -7.55
CA ALA A 327 32.10 2.29 -7.57
C ALA A 327 32.58 1.85 -6.17
N LEU A 328 33.13 2.78 -5.38
CA LEU A 328 33.54 2.52 -3.99
C LEU A 328 32.35 2.19 -3.08
N LEU A 329 31.22 2.88 -3.27
CA LEU A 329 29.99 2.62 -2.52
C LEU A 329 29.40 1.25 -2.86
N LEU A 330 29.37 0.87 -4.14
CA LEU A 330 28.74 -0.36 -4.62
C LEU A 330 29.63 -1.60 -4.43
N PHE A 331 30.92 -1.50 -4.74
CA PHE A 331 31.81 -2.66 -4.83
C PHE A 331 32.93 -2.68 -3.79
N GLY A 332 33.17 -1.56 -3.08
CA GLY A 332 34.30 -1.47 -2.17
C GLY A 332 35.66 -1.51 -2.87
N GLU A 333 35.73 -1.13 -4.15
CA GLU A 333 36.97 -1.15 -4.95
C GLU A 333 37.18 0.18 -5.69
N THR A 334 38.46 0.51 -5.95
CA THR A 334 38.84 1.67 -6.78
C THR A 334 38.94 1.30 -8.26
N SER A 335 38.66 2.26 -9.14
CA SER A 335 38.53 2.10 -10.60
C SER A 335 39.68 1.38 -11.31
N GLY A 336 40.88 1.32 -10.73
CA GLY A 336 42.03 0.63 -11.29
C GLY A 336 41.92 -0.90 -11.39
N LYS A 337 40.88 -1.52 -10.81
CA LYS A 337 40.62 -2.97 -10.88
C LYS A 337 39.23 -3.34 -11.40
N MET A 338 38.44 -2.36 -11.85
CA MET A 338 37.07 -2.62 -12.29
C MET A 338 37.06 -3.36 -13.63
N SER A 339 36.35 -4.49 -13.69
CA SER A 339 36.02 -5.16 -14.95
C SER A 339 35.10 -4.29 -15.81
N ALA A 340 35.10 -4.51 -17.13
CA ALA A 340 34.20 -3.83 -18.06
C ALA A 340 32.71 -3.97 -17.67
N PHE A 341 32.36 -5.04 -16.97
CA PHE A 341 31.03 -5.30 -16.45
C PHE A 341 30.66 -4.39 -15.26
N GLN A 342 31.57 -4.21 -14.29
CA GLN A 342 31.34 -3.30 -13.16
C GLN A 342 31.21 -1.85 -13.63
N ALA A 343 31.99 -1.43 -14.64
CA ALA A 343 31.89 -0.10 -15.23
C ALA A 343 30.49 0.15 -15.86
N ALA A 344 29.92 -0.86 -16.52
CA ALA A 344 28.58 -0.78 -17.09
C ALA A 344 27.49 -0.68 -15.99
N GLN A 345 27.65 -1.37 -14.86
CA GLN A 345 26.73 -1.27 -13.72
C GLN A 345 26.75 0.12 -13.07
N VAL A 346 27.93 0.73 -12.90
CA VAL A 346 28.05 2.11 -12.40
C VAL A 346 27.34 3.09 -13.34
N ALA A 347 27.52 2.94 -14.65
CA ALA A 347 26.84 3.79 -15.63
C ALA A 347 25.31 3.65 -15.57
N ALA A 348 24.78 2.43 -15.43
CA ALA A 348 23.35 2.18 -15.28
C ALA A 348 22.80 2.76 -13.96
N ALA A 349 23.52 2.60 -12.86
CA ALA A 349 23.17 3.15 -11.55
C ALA A 349 23.09 4.69 -11.55
N LEU A 350 24.04 5.37 -12.21
CA LEU A 350 24.00 6.83 -12.38
C LEU A 350 22.79 7.30 -13.22
N ALA A 351 22.40 6.54 -14.24
CA ALA A 351 21.23 6.86 -15.07
C ALA A 351 19.90 6.74 -14.28
N GLU A 352 19.80 5.76 -13.37
CA GLU A 352 18.66 5.57 -12.48
C GLU A 352 18.60 6.69 -11.42
N LEU A 353 19.75 7.06 -10.85
CA LEU A 353 19.87 8.11 -9.82
C LEU A 353 19.61 9.53 -10.34
N SER A 354 20.00 9.80 -11.60
CA SER A 354 19.86 11.13 -12.24
C SER A 354 18.43 11.41 -12.76
N GLY A 355 17.50 10.46 -12.62
CA GLY A 355 16.12 10.62 -13.08
C GLY A 355 15.95 10.66 -14.60
N VAL A 356 17.04 10.58 -15.38
CA VAL A 356 17.04 10.49 -16.86
C VAL A 356 16.42 9.17 -17.33
N GLY A 357 16.20 8.21 -16.43
CA GLY A 357 15.48 6.95 -16.66
C GLY A 357 14.23 6.78 -15.80
N GLY A 358 13.46 7.85 -15.56
CA GLY A 358 12.24 7.81 -14.75
C GLY A 358 11.37 6.57 -14.96
N GLY A 359 11.09 5.85 -13.86
CA GLY A 359 9.91 4.99 -13.70
C GLY A 359 9.67 3.96 -14.80
N GLY A 360 10.67 3.17 -15.15
CA GLY A 360 10.46 2.05 -16.06
C GLY A 360 11.78 1.58 -16.62
N SER A 361 12.25 0.44 -16.13
CA SER A 361 13.41 -0.29 -16.67
C SER A 361 13.55 -0.04 -18.18
N THR A 362 14.63 0.61 -18.59
CA THR A 362 14.89 0.96 -20.01
C THR A 362 14.80 -0.26 -20.92
N LEU A 363 15.10 -1.45 -20.40
CA LEU A 363 14.84 -2.74 -21.03
C LEU A 363 13.36 -3.03 -21.29
N ASN A 364 12.45 -2.70 -20.37
CA ASN A 364 11.01 -2.87 -20.57
C ASN A 364 10.45 -1.93 -21.63
N SER A 365 10.95 -0.69 -21.74
CA SER A 365 10.56 0.24 -22.79
C SER A 365 11.06 -0.19 -24.19
N ILE A 366 12.27 -0.76 -24.26
CA ILE A 366 12.79 -1.37 -25.49
C ILE A 366 12.00 -2.65 -25.83
N ARG A 367 11.71 -3.49 -24.83
CA ARG A 367 10.91 -4.72 -24.98
C ARG A 367 9.52 -4.43 -25.51
N SER A 368 8.83 -3.42 -24.96
CA SER A 368 7.49 -3.03 -25.40
C SER A 368 7.51 -2.33 -26.76
N GLY A 369 8.48 -1.46 -27.02
CA GLY A 369 8.64 -0.76 -28.31
C GLY A 369 8.96 -1.70 -29.47
N LEU A 370 9.67 -2.80 -29.22
CA LEU A 370 10.00 -3.84 -30.21
C LEU A 370 8.99 -5.01 -30.24
N GLY A 371 7.95 -4.98 -29.39
CA GLY A 371 6.93 -6.02 -29.32
C GLY A 371 7.47 -7.40 -28.91
N LEU A 372 8.47 -7.43 -28.02
CA LEU A 372 9.13 -8.64 -27.54
C LEU A 372 8.45 -9.13 -26.25
N ASP A 373 8.29 -10.44 -26.09
CA ASP A 373 7.75 -11.02 -24.85
C ASP A 373 8.84 -11.23 -23.80
N ARG A 374 10.08 -11.49 -24.25
CA ARG A 374 11.25 -11.70 -23.40
C ARG A 374 12.42 -10.86 -23.90
N LEU A 375 13.03 -10.11 -22.98
CA LEU A 375 14.31 -9.44 -23.19
C LEU A 375 15.09 -9.58 -21.88
N SER A 376 16.21 -10.28 -21.90
CA SER A 376 17.02 -10.54 -20.71
C SER A 376 18.50 -10.49 -21.01
N ILE A 377 19.28 -10.04 -20.02
CA ILE A 377 20.74 -10.07 -20.05
C ILE A 377 21.16 -11.13 -19.03
N GLY A 378 21.88 -12.16 -19.47
CA GLY A 378 22.34 -13.27 -18.64
C GLY A 378 23.87 -13.33 -18.58
N GLY A 379 24.42 -13.49 -17.38
CA GLY A 379 25.85 -13.70 -17.14
C GLY A 379 26.06 -14.66 -15.95
N GLY A 380 26.89 -15.68 -16.13
CA GLY A 380 27.19 -16.68 -15.10
C GLY A 380 28.52 -16.40 -14.41
N ASN A 381 28.55 -16.52 -13.09
CA ASN A 381 29.72 -16.30 -12.22
C ASN A 381 30.95 -17.21 -12.49
N ASN A 382 30.93 -18.04 -13.55
CA ASN A 382 31.93 -19.08 -13.81
C ASN A 382 32.64 -18.97 -15.18
N GLY A 383 32.85 -17.76 -15.71
CA GLY A 383 33.65 -17.56 -16.92
C GLY A 383 32.91 -17.80 -18.25
N THR A 384 31.60 -18.06 -18.21
CA THR A 384 30.73 -17.96 -19.40
C THR A 384 30.34 -16.50 -19.58
N GLY A 385 30.85 -15.85 -20.63
CA GLY A 385 30.66 -14.42 -20.90
C GLY A 385 29.19 -13.97 -20.90
N ALA A 386 28.98 -12.66 -20.71
CA ALA A 386 27.65 -12.07 -20.73
C ALA A 386 26.95 -12.31 -22.09
N SER A 387 25.63 -12.48 -22.05
CA SER A 387 24.79 -12.72 -23.22
C SER A 387 23.48 -11.94 -23.14
N VAL A 388 22.98 -11.54 -24.30
CA VAL A 388 21.69 -10.85 -24.45
C VAL A 388 20.74 -11.82 -25.14
N GLU A 389 19.56 -12.07 -24.55
CA GLU A 389 18.49 -12.87 -25.14
C GLU A 389 17.26 -11.98 -25.40
N ALA A 390 16.71 -12.06 -26.60
CA ALA A 390 15.50 -11.37 -27.04
C ALA A 390 14.56 -12.35 -27.75
N GLY A 391 13.27 -12.37 -27.42
CA GLY A 391 12.34 -13.31 -28.02
C GLY A 391 10.85 -12.99 -27.84
N ARG A 392 10.01 -13.68 -28.59
CA ARG A 392 8.56 -13.50 -28.65
C ARG A 392 7.86 -14.84 -28.87
N TYR A 393 6.67 -14.98 -28.29
CA TYR A 393 5.70 -16.00 -28.64
C TYR A 393 4.97 -15.62 -29.93
N VAL A 394 5.19 -16.40 -30.97
CA VAL A 394 4.53 -16.21 -32.29
C VAL A 394 3.18 -16.92 -32.36
N ALA A 395 2.97 -17.92 -31.50
CA ALA A 395 1.70 -18.61 -31.30
C ALA A 395 1.62 -19.19 -29.88
N ARG A 396 0.44 -19.67 -29.47
CA ARG A 396 0.28 -20.37 -28.18
C ARG A 396 1.20 -21.60 -28.16
N GLY A 397 2.16 -21.61 -27.24
CA GLY A 397 3.14 -22.70 -27.08
C GLY A 397 4.31 -22.67 -28.07
N VAL A 398 4.48 -21.61 -28.87
CA VAL A 398 5.61 -21.46 -29.81
C VAL A 398 6.39 -20.19 -29.49
N TYR A 399 7.60 -20.35 -28.95
CA TYR A 399 8.53 -19.28 -28.61
C TYR A 399 9.67 -19.23 -29.63
N VAL A 400 10.01 -18.03 -30.09
CA VAL A 400 11.17 -17.77 -30.95
C VAL A 400 12.04 -16.72 -30.27
N GLY A 401 13.32 -16.98 -30.13
CA GLY A 401 14.27 -16.06 -29.54
C GLY A 401 15.62 -16.06 -30.24
N ALA A 402 16.42 -15.04 -29.97
CA ALA A 402 17.80 -14.92 -30.36
C ALA A 402 18.64 -14.61 -29.11
N LYS A 403 19.80 -15.25 -29.01
CA LYS A 403 20.77 -15.09 -27.94
C LYS A 403 22.13 -14.73 -28.54
N GLN A 404 22.73 -13.66 -28.05
CA GLN A 404 24.01 -13.13 -28.51
C GLN A 404 24.97 -13.02 -27.34
N ALA A 405 26.14 -13.65 -27.40
CA ALA A 405 27.19 -13.37 -26.42
C ALA A 405 27.86 -12.01 -26.74
N THR A 406 28.17 -11.25 -25.68
CA THR A 406 28.75 -9.90 -25.78
C THR A 406 30.23 -9.91 -26.14
N SER A 407 30.87 -11.09 -26.16
CA SER A 407 32.26 -11.30 -26.63
C SER A 407 32.40 -11.24 -28.16
N GLY A 408 31.31 -11.02 -28.90
CA GLY A 408 31.33 -10.88 -30.36
C GLY A 408 31.23 -12.19 -31.15
N GLY A 409 31.32 -13.36 -30.50
CA GLY A 409 31.10 -14.67 -31.11
C GLY A 409 30.01 -15.47 -30.38
N GLY A 410 29.27 -16.34 -31.08
CA GLY A 410 28.23 -17.17 -30.45
C GLY A 410 26.81 -16.60 -30.54
N THR A 411 26.43 -16.08 -31.71
CA THR A 411 25.02 -15.78 -32.04
C THR A 411 24.25 -17.08 -32.15
N SER A 412 23.10 -17.18 -31.51
CA SER A 412 22.18 -18.30 -31.69
C SER A 412 20.73 -17.84 -31.77
N ALA A 413 19.94 -18.46 -32.64
CA ALA A 413 18.50 -18.42 -32.66
C ALA A 413 17.97 -19.69 -31.99
N GLN A 414 16.89 -19.56 -31.22
CA GLN A 414 16.25 -20.67 -30.53
C GLN A 414 14.74 -20.67 -30.83
N VAL A 415 14.19 -21.86 -31.09
CA VAL A 415 12.76 -22.08 -31.22
C VAL A 415 12.34 -23.14 -30.21
N GLN A 416 11.31 -22.85 -29.42
CA GLN A 416 10.73 -23.80 -28.49
C GLN A 416 9.25 -24.01 -28.82
N ILE A 417 8.87 -25.28 -28.94
CA ILE A 417 7.50 -25.71 -29.23
C ILE A 417 7.02 -26.63 -28.10
N ASP A 418 5.95 -26.24 -27.42
CA ASP A 418 5.28 -27.06 -26.43
C ASP A 418 4.41 -28.11 -27.17
N LEU A 419 4.90 -29.35 -27.25
CA LEU A 419 4.19 -30.46 -27.90
C LEU A 419 3.03 -30.96 -27.04
N THR A 420 3.21 -30.99 -25.72
CA THR A 420 2.17 -31.29 -24.73
C THR A 420 2.42 -30.47 -23.45
N LYS A 421 1.55 -30.59 -22.44
CA LYS A 421 1.77 -29.98 -21.12
C LYS A 421 3.08 -30.42 -20.43
N ARG A 422 3.69 -31.53 -20.87
CA ARG A 422 4.88 -32.12 -20.24
C ARG A 422 6.06 -32.32 -21.19
N LEU A 423 5.86 -32.15 -22.50
CA LEU A 423 6.85 -32.41 -23.54
C LEU A 423 7.11 -31.14 -24.35
N LYS A 424 8.38 -30.76 -24.46
CA LYS A 424 8.83 -29.56 -25.16
C LYS A 424 9.91 -29.94 -26.18
N LEU A 425 9.77 -29.45 -27.41
CA LEU A 425 10.81 -29.48 -28.42
C LEU A 425 11.56 -28.15 -28.38
N ALA A 426 12.89 -28.20 -28.25
CA ALA A 426 13.76 -27.04 -28.31
C ALA A 426 14.75 -27.22 -29.46
N THR A 427 14.83 -26.25 -30.34
CA THR A 427 15.86 -26.17 -31.37
C THR A 427 16.69 -24.93 -31.14
N GLN A 428 18.00 -25.04 -31.35
CA GLN A 428 18.95 -23.94 -31.30
C GLN A 428 19.80 -24.01 -32.55
N VAL A 429 20.07 -22.86 -33.19
CA VAL A 429 20.88 -22.71 -34.39
C VAL A 429 21.79 -21.51 -34.17
N GLY A 430 23.07 -21.57 -34.51
CA GLY A 430 24.05 -20.64 -33.97
C GLY A 430 25.45 -20.88 -34.50
N THR A 431 26.31 -19.89 -34.31
CA THR A 431 27.58 -19.72 -35.04
C THR A 431 28.81 -20.15 -34.25
N GLY A 432 28.68 -21.06 -33.29
CA GLY A 432 29.79 -21.51 -32.45
C GLY A 432 30.76 -22.46 -33.18
N GLY A 433 32.02 -22.48 -32.71
CA GLY A 433 33.07 -23.36 -33.22
C GLY A 433 32.98 -24.80 -32.69
N PRO A 434 33.67 -25.77 -33.32
CA PRO A 434 33.56 -27.18 -32.98
C PRO A 434 33.98 -27.47 -31.53
N THR A 435 33.18 -28.25 -30.80
CA THR A 435 33.51 -28.74 -29.46
C THR A 435 34.03 -30.18 -29.53
N THR A 436 35.16 -30.43 -28.86
CA THR A 436 35.71 -31.76 -28.62
C THR A 436 35.20 -32.28 -27.28
N GLY A 437 34.05 -32.97 -27.27
CA GLY A 437 33.48 -33.56 -26.06
C GLY A 437 31.99 -33.93 -26.19
N ALA A 438 31.41 -34.50 -25.12
CA ALA A 438 29.97 -34.78 -25.06
C ALA A 438 29.16 -33.49 -25.00
N ILE A 439 28.14 -33.39 -25.85
CA ILE A 439 27.30 -32.19 -26.00
C ILE A 439 26.17 -32.19 -24.96
N THR A 440 26.10 -31.14 -24.15
CA THR A 440 25.05 -30.78 -23.21
C THR A 440 24.40 -29.45 -23.66
N PRO A 441 23.20 -29.10 -23.17
CA PRO A 441 22.57 -27.80 -23.47
C PRO A 441 23.43 -26.60 -23.10
N GLU A 442 24.40 -26.76 -22.19
CA GLU A 442 25.31 -25.70 -21.75
C GLU A 442 26.59 -25.58 -22.60
N ASN A 443 26.91 -26.57 -23.46
CA ASN A 443 28.15 -26.60 -24.24
C ASN A 443 27.94 -26.89 -25.75
N ASP A 444 26.71 -26.77 -26.25
CA ASP A 444 26.34 -26.98 -27.64
C ASP A 444 27.05 -25.98 -28.59
N PRO A 445 27.83 -26.47 -29.58
CA PRO A 445 28.62 -25.63 -30.50
C PRO A 445 27.77 -24.81 -31.46
N GLY A 446 26.45 -24.88 -31.38
CA GLY A 446 25.59 -23.88 -31.98
C GLY A 446 24.44 -24.47 -32.75
N THR A 447 24.33 -25.78 -32.97
CA THR A 447 23.12 -26.32 -33.60
C THR A 447 22.70 -27.62 -32.94
N SER A 448 21.60 -27.58 -32.20
CA SER A 448 21.01 -28.76 -31.56
C SER A 448 19.49 -28.78 -31.67
N VAL A 449 18.96 -29.99 -31.54
CA VAL A 449 17.55 -30.28 -31.34
C VAL A 449 17.44 -31.14 -30.09
N ALA A 450 16.67 -30.69 -29.11
CA ALA A 450 16.48 -31.34 -27.83
C ALA A 450 14.99 -31.54 -27.53
N LEU A 451 14.66 -32.67 -26.91
CA LEU A 451 13.35 -32.93 -26.31
C LEU A 451 13.48 -32.85 -24.80
N LYS A 452 12.67 -32.00 -24.16
CA LYS A 452 12.61 -31.85 -22.71
C LYS A 452 11.29 -32.41 -22.19
N TYR A 453 11.37 -33.33 -21.24
CA TYR A 453 10.21 -33.89 -20.53
C TYR A 453 10.26 -33.48 -19.06
N GLN A 454 9.18 -32.89 -18.54
CA GLN A 454 9.11 -32.45 -17.15
C GLN A 454 8.39 -33.49 -16.29
N PHE A 455 9.08 -33.98 -15.26
CA PHE A 455 8.51 -34.82 -14.21
C PHE A 455 7.99 -33.92 -13.07
N ASN A 456 6.77 -34.17 -12.59
CA ASN A 456 6.32 -33.58 -11.34
C ASN A 456 6.82 -34.48 -10.20
N TYR A 457 7.53 -33.89 -9.24
CA TYR A 457 7.73 -34.49 -7.94
C TYR A 457 6.78 -33.84 -6.95
#